data_AF-G0PIP8-F1
#
_entry.id   AF-G0PIP8-F1
#
_cell.length_a   1.000
_cell.length_b   1.000
_cell.length_c   1.000
_cell.angle_alpha   90.00
_cell.angle_beta   90.00
_cell.angle_gamma   90.00
#
_symmetry.space_group_name_H-M   'P 1'
#
loop_
_entity.id
_entity.type
_entity.pdbx_description
1 polymer ?
#
loop_
_entity_poly.entity_id
_entity_poly.type
_entity_poly.pdbx_seq_one_letter_code
_entity_poly.pdbx_strand_id
1 'polypeptide(L)'
;MRVFLTIFLLGSSAFLVETANNCAWFVGQLQCSDSTKLENVVVEIWDKDRSFFPITLFVDDDLAGRTITSADDNGTFKVEGCASDVDFLFVKNEPEFYLKIRHYCKGKAEVTYAHPRNMKVFVPETNDYFTKHPIILG
;
A
#
# COMPACT_ATOMS: atom_id res chain seq x y z
N MET A 1 -49.65 -16.57 -12.57
CA MET A 1 -48.71 -17.14 -11.58
C MET A 1 -47.35 -17.60 -12.18
N ARG A 2 -46.96 -17.18 -13.40
CA ARG A 2 -45.63 -17.45 -13.99
C ARG A 2 -44.70 -16.23 -14.04
N VAL A 3 -45.25 -15.01 -13.98
CA VAL A 3 -44.49 -13.75 -14.08
C VAL A 3 -43.79 -13.38 -12.77
N PHE A 4 -44.36 -13.78 -11.62
CA PHE A 4 -43.75 -13.53 -10.30
C PHE A 4 -42.54 -14.41 -10.01
N LEU A 5 -42.40 -15.55 -10.69
CA LEU A 5 -41.27 -16.46 -10.49
C LEU A 5 -40.01 -15.95 -11.23
N THR A 6 -40.17 -15.24 -12.35
CA THR A 6 -39.06 -14.68 -13.13
C THR A 6 -38.42 -13.46 -12.45
N ILE A 7 -39.19 -12.66 -11.72
CA ILE A 7 -38.68 -11.49 -10.98
C ILE A 7 -37.88 -11.94 -9.74
N PHE A 8 -38.24 -13.07 -9.12
CA PHE A 8 -37.52 -13.61 -7.96
C PHE A 8 -36.16 -14.24 -8.33
N LEU A 9 -35.98 -14.67 -9.59
CA LEU A 9 -34.71 -15.23 -10.10
C LEU A 9 -33.75 -14.17 -10.65
N LEU A 10 -34.23 -12.97 -10.97
CA LEU A 10 -33.40 -11.82 -11.38
C LEU A 10 -33.00 -10.91 -10.21
N GLY A 11 -33.62 -11.09 -9.02
CA GLY A 11 -33.32 -10.31 -7.82
C GLY A 11 -32.22 -10.88 -6.92
N SER A 12 -31.68 -12.06 -7.21
CA SER A 12 -30.72 -12.78 -6.36
C SER A 12 -29.27 -12.74 -6.84
N SER A 13 -28.94 -11.93 -7.86
CA SER A 13 -27.57 -11.75 -8.35
C SER A 13 -26.91 -10.47 -7.85
N ALA A 14 -27.39 -9.87 -6.75
CA ALA A 14 -26.54 -9.03 -5.93
C ALA A 14 -25.49 -9.96 -5.28
N PHE A 15 -24.48 -10.35 -6.06
CA PHE A 15 -23.21 -10.77 -5.50
C PHE A 15 -22.84 -9.70 -4.49
N LEU A 16 -22.76 -10.09 -3.22
CA LEU A 16 -22.28 -9.22 -2.16
C LEU A 16 -20.81 -8.96 -2.47
N VAL A 17 -20.56 -7.93 -3.27
CA VAL A 17 -19.22 -7.39 -3.49
C VAL A 17 -18.94 -6.54 -2.26
N GLU A 18 -18.24 -7.13 -1.29
CA GLU A 18 -17.71 -6.40 -0.15
C GLU A 18 -16.38 -5.75 -0.58
N THR A 19 -16.13 -4.52 -0.14
CA THR A 19 -14.88 -3.81 -0.45
C THR A 19 -14.15 -3.50 0.85
N ALA A 20 -12.93 -3.99 0.98
CA ALA A 20 -12.08 -3.69 2.12
C ALA A 20 -11.37 -2.37 1.86
N ASN A 21 -11.80 -1.32 2.57
CA ASN A 21 -11.21 0.00 2.49
C ASN A 21 -10.35 0.25 3.73
N ASN A 22 -9.03 0.23 3.55
CA ASN A 22 -8.09 0.45 4.64
C ASN A 22 -7.13 1.59 4.30
N CYS A 23 -6.65 2.24 5.35
CA CYS A 23 -5.60 3.26 5.25
C CYS A 23 -4.39 2.81 6.06
N ALA A 24 -3.20 3.20 5.63
CA ALA A 24 -1.97 2.97 6.37
C ALA A 24 -1.24 4.29 6.60
N TRP A 25 -0.63 4.40 7.78
CA TRP A 25 0.28 5.49 8.11
C TRP A 25 1.66 4.89 8.40
N PHE A 26 2.65 5.27 7.59
CA PHE A 26 4.05 4.91 7.79
C PHE A 26 4.85 6.08 8.35
N VAL A 27 5.64 5.77 9.37
CA VAL A 27 6.63 6.68 9.93
C VAL A 27 7.94 5.91 10.00
N GLY A 28 9.02 6.50 9.50
CA GLY A 28 10.30 5.81 9.46
C GLY A 28 11.49 6.71 9.25
N GLN A 29 12.66 6.09 9.26
CA GLN A 29 13.95 6.73 9.08
C GLN A 29 14.64 6.09 7.88
N LEU A 30 15.17 6.92 6.99
CA LEU A 30 16.06 6.54 5.90
C LEU A 30 17.51 6.75 6.34
N GLN A 31 18.40 5.91 5.83
CA GLN A 31 19.84 6.05 5.99
C GLN A 31 20.55 5.91 4.66
N CYS A 32 21.59 6.70 4.47
CA CYS A 32 22.45 6.70 3.30
C CYS A 32 23.87 7.01 3.76
N SER A 33 24.88 6.48 3.06
CA SER A 33 26.29 6.79 3.35
C SER A 33 26.60 8.28 3.22
N ASP A 34 25.94 8.96 2.27
CA ASP A 34 25.98 10.42 2.08
C ASP A 34 24.64 11.03 2.50
N SER A 35 24.62 11.71 3.66
CA SER A 35 23.41 12.34 4.20
C SER A 35 22.82 13.40 3.29
N THR A 36 23.60 14.02 2.40
CA THR A 36 23.07 15.01 1.44
C THR A 36 22.16 14.37 0.40
N LYS A 37 22.17 13.04 0.27
CA LYS A 37 21.29 12.29 -0.63
C LYS A 37 19.98 11.84 0.03
N LEU A 38 19.74 12.26 1.27
CA LEU A 38 18.48 12.02 1.98
C LEU A 38 17.42 13.08 1.69
N GLU A 39 17.77 14.16 0.99
CA GLU A 39 16.80 15.13 0.46
C GLU A 39 16.17 14.63 -0.84
N ASN A 40 14.93 15.05 -1.11
CA ASN A 40 14.20 14.74 -2.34
C ASN A 40 14.04 13.23 -2.60
N VAL A 41 14.08 12.41 -1.56
CA VAL A 41 13.78 10.98 -1.65
C VAL A 41 12.26 10.83 -1.73
N VAL A 42 11.79 10.16 -2.77
CA VAL A 42 10.35 9.91 -2.95
C VAL A 42 10.00 8.63 -2.22
N VAL A 43 9.11 8.73 -1.23
CA VAL A 43 8.61 7.58 -0.48
C VAL A 43 7.14 7.39 -0.79
N GLU A 44 6.80 6.22 -1.32
CA GLU A 44 5.45 5.89 -1.76
C GLU A 44 4.91 4.69 -0.99
N ILE A 45 3.63 4.74 -0.62
CA ILE A 45 2.87 3.57 -0.18
C ILE A 45 2.19 3.00 -1.42
N TRP A 46 2.39 1.71 -1.64
CA TRP A 46 1.73 0.94 -2.69
C TRP A 46 0.88 -0.14 -2.04
N ASP A 47 -0.28 -0.41 -2.62
CA ASP A 47 -1.11 -1.57 -2.32
C ASP A 47 -0.80 -2.68 -3.32
N LYS A 48 -0.67 -3.91 -2.83
CA LYS A 48 -0.32 -5.04 -3.67
C LYS A 48 -1.58 -5.78 -4.08
N ASP A 49 -1.88 -5.75 -5.37
CA ASP A 49 -3.03 -6.43 -5.91
C ASP A 49 -2.83 -7.94 -6.01
N ARG A 50 -3.84 -8.71 -5.58
CA ARG A 50 -3.87 -10.16 -5.75
C ARG A 50 -4.55 -10.53 -7.06
N SER A 51 -3.85 -11.29 -7.89
CA SER A 51 -4.49 -11.94 -9.04
C SER A 51 -5.08 -13.30 -8.63
N PHE A 52 -6.40 -13.45 -8.77
CA PHE A 52 -7.11 -14.69 -8.47
C PHE A 52 -7.22 -15.59 -9.71
N PHE A 53 -6.62 -16.78 -9.68
CA PHE A 53 -6.82 -17.78 -10.74
C PHE A 53 -8.18 -18.51 -10.54
N PRO A 54 -8.99 -18.78 -11.59
CA PRO A 54 -8.72 -18.68 -13.03
C PRO A 54 -9.18 -17.36 -13.69
N ILE A 55 -9.78 -16.45 -12.92
CA ILE A 55 -10.21 -15.13 -13.42
C ILE A 55 -9.10 -14.14 -13.08
N THR A 56 -7.92 -14.33 -13.66
CA THR A 56 -6.80 -13.40 -13.46
C THR A 56 -7.15 -12.08 -14.14
N LEU A 57 -7.79 -11.17 -13.41
CA LEU A 57 -7.60 -9.75 -13.66
C LEU A 57 -6.16 -9.48 -13.20
N PHE A 58 -5.28 -9.23 -14.16
CA PHE A 58 -3.97 -8.65 -13.88
C PHE A 58 -4.25 -7.21 -13.47
N VAL A 59 -4.34 -6.96 -12.17
CA VAL A 59 -4.41 -5.61 -11.62
C VAL A 59 -2.99 -5.26 -11.21
N ASP A 60 -2.51 -4.13 -11.71
CA ASP A 60 -1.20 -3.60 -11.32
C ASP A 60 -1.33 -2.98 -9.94
N ASP A 61 -0.34 -3.18 -9.06
CA ASP A 61 -0.29 -2.55 -7.73
C ASP A 61 -0.68 -1.07 -7.76
N ASP A 62 -1.54 -0.66 -6.84
CA ASP A 62 -2.07 0.69 -6.77
C ASP A 62 -1.23 1.63 -5.88
N LEU A 63 -0.99 2.86 -6.36
CA LEU A 63 -0.34 3.89 -5.55
C LEU A 63 -1.33 4.46 -4.53
N ALA A 64 -1.13 4.12 -3.26
CA ALA A 64 -2.00 4.55 -2.16
C ALA A 64 -1.62 5.92 -1.57
N GLY A 65 -0.33 6.28 -1.57
CA GLY A 65 0.15 7.51 -0.95
C GLY A 65 1.58 7.87 -1.33
N ARG A 66 1.95 9.15 -1.23
CA ARG A 66 3.30 9.64 -1.56
C ARG A 66 3.70 10.78 -0.65
N THR A 67 4.97 10.78 -0.26
CA THR A 67 5.66 11.92 0.34
C THR A 67 7.04 12.10 -0.30
N ILE A 68 7.67 13.23 -0.04
CA ILE A 68 9.04 13.55 -0.47
C ILE A 68 9.77 14.10 0.75
N THR A 69 10.97 13.58 1.04
CA THR A 69 11.78 14.07 2.16
C THR A 69 12.39 15.43 1.85
N SER A 70 12.45 16.29 2.86
CA SER A 70 13.18 17.56 2.83
C SER A 70 14.55 17.44 3.50
N ALA A 71 15.39 18.45 3.30
CA ALA A 71 16.70 18.52 3.97
C ALA A 71 16.57 18.57 5.51
N ASP A 72 15.52 19.23 6.02
CA ASP A 72 15.28 19.39 7.46
C ASP A 72 14.79 18.10 8.14
N ASP A 73 14.25 17.15 7.36
CA ASP A 73 13.78 15.87 7.90
C ASP A 73 14.91 14.93 8.30
N ASN A 74 16.13 15.17 7.81
CA ASN A 74 17.30 14.31 8.02
C ASN A 74 16.99 12.82 7.75
N GLY A 75 16.27 12.54 6.65
CA GLY A 75 15.84 11.19 6.25
C GLY A 75 14.63 10.64 7.02
N THR A 76 14.05 11.40 7.96
CA THR A 76 12.75 11.05 8.55
C THR A 76 11.67 11.17 7.47
N PHE A 77 10.69 10.27 7.49
CA PHE A 77 9.52 10.41 6.62
C PHE A 77 8.23 10.06 7.33
N LYS A 78 7.16 10.68 6.87
CA LYS A 78 5.78 10.38 7.23
C LYS A 78 4.97 10.35 5.95
N VAL A 79 4.25 9.25 5.74
CA VAL A 79 3.37 9.10 4.58
C VAL A 79 2.12 8.36 4.99
N GLU A 80 1.00 8.83 4.49
CA GLU A 80 -0.31 8.20 4.64
C GLU A 80 -0.89 7.91 3.26
N GLY A 81 -1.73 6.88 3.20
CA GLY A 81 -2.36 6.45 1.98
C GLY A 81 -3.46 5.45 2.28
N CYS A 82 -4.44 5.38 1.39
CA CYS A 82 -5.55 4.45 1.48
C CYS A 82 -5.68 3.68 0.18
N ALA A 83 -6.18 2.46 0.27
CA ALA A 83 -6.53 1.64 -0.87
C ALA A 83 -7.79 0.84 -0.57
N SER A 84 -8.39 0.34 -1.65
CA SER A 84 -9.65 -0.40 -1.59
C SER A 84 -9.53 -1.65 -2.44
N ASP A 85 -9.55 -2.78 -1.76
CA ASP A 85 -9.59 -4.08 -2.41
C ASP A 85 -11.02 -4.60 -2.48
N VAL A 86 -11.31 -5.32 -3.56
CA VAL A 86 -12.62 -5.94 -3.77
C VAL A 86 -12.56 -7.42 -3.37
N ASP A 87 -13.47 -7.83 -2.49
CA ASP A 87 -13.58 -9.23 -2.09
C ASP A 87 -14.07 -10.09 -3.25
N PHE A 88 -13.50 -11.29 -3.39
CA PHE A 88 -13.94 -12.28 -4.35
C PHE A 88 -14.62 -13.46 -3.66
N LEU A 89 -15.95 -13.51 -3.75
CA LEU A 89 -16.81 -14.52 -3.13
C LEU A 89 -16.61 -14.59 -1.61
N PHE A 90 -15.88 -15.61 -1.13
CA PHE A 90 -15.61 -15.85 0.29
C PHE A 90 -14.16 -15.56 0.67
N VAL A 91 -13.35 -15.05 -0.26
CA VAL A 91 -11.96 -14.68 -0.01
C VAL A 91 -11.91 -13.18 0.21
N LYS A 92 -11.63 -12.81 1.46
CA LYS A 92 -11.34 -11.42 1.81
C LYS A 92 -10.04 -10.99 1.14
N ASN A 93 -10.08 -9.85 0.49
CA ASN A 93 -8.90 -9.18 -0.04
C ASN A 93 -8.75 -7.88 0.75
N GLU A 94 -7.82 -7.83 1.69
CA GLU A 94 -7.50 -6.61 2.43
C GLU A 94 -6.25 -5.98 1.83
N PRO A 95 -6.18 -4.64 1.73
CA PRO A 95 -5.01 -3.93 1.22
C PRO A 95 -3.69 -4.41 1.84
N GLU A 96 -2.76 -4.81 0.99
CA GLU A 96 -1.42 -5.28 1.32
C GLU A 96 -0.37 -4.20 1.03
N PHE A 97 -0.30 -3.21 1.94
CA PHE A 97 0.63 -2.10 1.74
C PHE A 97 2.13 -2.48 1.77
N TYR A 98 2.93 -1.74 1.01
CA TYR A 98 4.39 -1.74 1.10
C TYR A 98 4.96 -0.38 0.70
N LEU A 99 6.25 -0.16 0.99
CA LEU A 99 6.94 1.07 0.62
C LEU A 99 7.79 0.87 -0.63
N LYS A 100 7.70 1.83 -1.55
CA LYS A 100 8.59 1.99 -2.70
C LYS A 100 9.31 3.32 -2.59
N ILE A 101 10.64 3.25 -2.52
CA ILE A 101 11.48 4.41 -2.19
C ILE A 101 12.40 4.67 -3.37
N ARG A 102 12.25 5.82 -4.02
CA ARG A 102 13.11 6.25 -5.14
C ARG A 102 14.15 7.25 -4.65
N HIS A 103 15.43 6.96 -4.85
CA HIS A 103 16.53 7.74 -4.29
C HIS A 103 17.78 7.74 -5.19
N TYR A 104 18.76 8.57 -4.81
CA TYR A 104 20.05 8.72 -5.49
C TYR A 104 21.27 8.44 -4.60
N CYS A 105 21.10 7.72 -3.47
CA CYS A 105 22.17 7.49 -2.49
C CYS A 105 23.50 7.00 -3.10
N LYS A 106 23.48 6.05 -4.04
CA LYS A 106 24.69 5.54 -4.72
C LYS A 106 25.15 6.37 -5.92
N GLY A 107 24.71 7.63 -6.04
CA GLY A 107 25.03 8.51 -7.15
C GLY A 107 24.29 8.19 -8.46
N LYS A 108 23.32 7.28 -8.43
CA LYS A 108 22.44 6.93 -9.56
C LYS A 108 21.02 6.67 -9.07
N ALA A 109 20.04 6.75 -9.97
CA ALA A 109 18.64 6.49 -9.65
C ALA A 109 18.47 5.02 -9.23
N GLU A 110 17.91 4.80 -8.05
CA GLU A 110 17.63 3.47 -7.49
C GLU A 110 16.24 3.42 -6.87
N VAL A 111 15.73 2.19 -6.74
CA VAL A 111 14.46 1.90 -6.07
C VAL A 111 14.71 0.87 -4.98
N THR A 112 14.33 1.20 -3.75
CA THR A 112 14.36 0.30 -2.61
C THR A 112 12.93 -0.02 -2.20
N TYR A 113 12.63 -1.30 -1.99
CA TYR A 113 11.33 -1.77 -1.51
C TYR A 113 11.44 -2.16 -0.04
N ALA A 114 10.45 -1.78 0.76
CA ALA A 114 10.40 -2.14 2.17
C ALA A 114 9.00 -2.60 2.57
N HIS A 115 8.93 -3.76 3.21
CA HIS A 115 7.68 -4.35 3.69
C HIS A 115 7.63 -4.29 5.21
N PRO A 116 6.53 -3.82 5.82
CA PRO A 116 6.38 -3.91 7.27
C PRO A 116 6.30 -5.38 7.68
N ARG A 117 6.90 -5.73 8.83
CA ARG A 117 6.82 -7.12 9.33
C ARG A 117 5.40 -7.51 9.72
N ASN A 118 4.72 -6.58 10.38
CA ASN A 118 3.32 -6.69 10.78
C ASN A 118 2.62 -5.45 10.24
N MET A 119 1.76 -5.64 9.25
CA MET A 119 0.99 -4.54 8.68
C MET A 119 0.04 -3.98 9.74
N LYS A 120 0.06 -2.65 9.88
CA LYS A 120 -0.88 -1.93 10.73
C LYS A 120 -1.74 -1.02 9.86
N VAL A 121 -3.05 -1.15 9.99
CA VAL A 121 -4.01 -0.22 9.37
C VAL A 121 -4.33 0.92 10.32
N PHE A 122 -4.87 2.01 9.79
CA PHE A 122 -5.10 3.25 10.50
C PHE A 122 -6.06 3.03 11.69
N VAL A 123 -5.63 3.55 12.85
CA VAL A 123 -6.27 3.53 14.18
C VAL A 123 -6.30 2.15 14.89
N PRO A 124 -5.84 2.07 16.16
CA PRO A 124 -5.03 3.04 16.89
C PRO A 124 -3.54 2.97 16.51
N GLU A 125 -3.17 2.14 15.52
CA GLU A 125 -1.78 1.78 15.27
C GLU A 125 -1.16 2.52 14.06
N THR A 126 0.17 2.57 14.03
CA THR A 126 0.97 3.20 12.97
C THR A 126 2.10 2.25 12.58
N ASN A 127 2.44 2.20 11.29
CA ASN A 127 3.61 1.45 10.80
C ASN A 127 4.89 2.22 11.15
N ASP A 128 5.32 2.07 12.40
CA ASP A 128 6.45 2.78 13.01
C ASP A 128 7.71 1.91 13.15
N TYR A 129 7.68 0.67 12.68
CA TYR A 129 8.80 -0.27 12.77
C TYR A 129 10.12 0.32 12.22
N PHE A 130 10.03 1.10 11.14
CA PHE A 130 11.17 1.72 10.47
C PHE A 130 11.76 2.94 11.21
N THR A 131 11.14 3.39 12.30
CA THR A 131 11.74 4.40 13.18
C THR A 131 12.91 3.82 13.98
N LYS A 132 12.78 2.57 14.43
CA LYS A 132 13.81 1.84 15.18
C LYS A 132 14.71 0.97 14.30
N HIS A 133 14.27 0.70 13.08
CA HIS A 133 14.98 -0.11 12.09
C HIS A 133 15.07 0.67 10.77
N PRO A 134 15.99 1.63 10.67
CA PRO A 134 16.07 2.51 9.51
C PRO A 134 16.26 1.74 8.21
N ILE A 135 15.67 2.25 7.14
CA ILE A 135 15.79 1.69 5.80
C ILE A 135 17.11 2.17 5.21
N ILE A 136 18.03 1.24 4.97
CA ILE A 136 19.33 1.53 4.37
C ILE A 136 19.16 1.66 2.86
N LEU A 137 19.40 2.86 2.36
CA LEU A 137 19.38 3.16 0.94
C LEU A 137 20.78 2.93 0.38
N GLY A 138 21.04 1.73 -0.12
CA GLY A 138 22.31 1.40 -0.78
C GLY A 138 23.37 0.80 0.11
#